data_AF-A0A9D4SWN9-F1
#
_entry.id   AF-A0A9D4SWN9-F1
#
_cell.length_a   1.000
_cell.length_b   1.000
_cell.length_c   1.000
_cell.angle_alpha   90.00
_cell.angle_beta   90.00
_cell.angle_gamma   90.00
#
_symmetry.space_group_name_H-M   'P 1'
#
loop_
_entity.id
_entity.type
_entity.pdbx_description
1 polymer ?
#
loop_
_entity_poly.entity_id
_entity_poly.type
_entity_poly.pdbx_seq_one_letter_code
_entity_poly.pdbx_strand_id
1 'polypeptide(L)'
;MGASTASTAPTVKPKEASMNYTVLFVPVTPSDNLRHLNRQTISRKLESLAPNEIKDVRVNPRKNVLAIDVIHQASLLALTRVTDFDGIKLSRSMATTTMEQLGHVDDLRALQASLGDLTRNQGLLLDTVQQENSRFADALGSLDDVLQRARVYQAKLVRLKRDMTELQQRSSRLRKRALRLQQMKQKEALQAEQQRQRDLERTRQLQPRVAPQLAPP
;
A
#
# COMPACT_ATOMS: atom_id res chain seq x y z
N MET A 1 53.02 37.71 16.43
CA MET A 1 53.38 36.46 17.12
C MET A 1 52.10 35.88 17.72
N GLY A 2 51.43 35.01 16.96
CA GLY A 2 50.23 34.31 17.42
C GLY A 2 50.63 33.02 18.12
N ALA A 3 50.34 32.91 19.41
CA ALA A 3 50.61 31.72 20.20
C ALA A 3 49.47 30.71 20.00
N SER A 4 49.82 29.59 19.37
CA SER A 4 49.01 28.41 19.19
C SER A 4 48.77 27.72 20.53
N THR A 5 47.51 27.58 20.95
CA THR A 5 47.13 26.74 22.10
C THR A 5 46.76 25.35 21.61
N ALA A 6 47.70 24.42 21.77
CA ALA A 6 47.48 23.00 21.50
C ALA A 6 46.56 22.40 22.59
N SER A 7 45.34 22.07 22.17
CA SER A 7 44.36 21.30 22.95
C SER A 7 44.87 19.87 23.15
N THR A 8 45.30 19.54 24.36
CA THR A 8 45.72 18.19 24.75
C THR A 8 44.47 17.37 25.06
N ALA A 9 44.15 16.40 24.21
CA ALA A 9 43.05 15.46 24.42
C ALA A 9 43.37 14.50 25.58
N PRO A 10 42.42 14.19 26.47
CA PRO A 10 42.64 13.23 27.56
C PRO A 10 42.74 11.81 27.00
N THR A 11 43.89 11.18 27.24
CA THR A 11 44.16 9.77 26.93
C THR A 11 43.29 8.89 27.83
N VAL A 12 42.17 8.40 27.29
CA VAL A 12 41.31 7.41 27.96
C VAL A 12 42.08 6.08 27.98
N LYS A 13 42.62 5.71 29.14
CA LYS A 13 43.11 4.34 29.38
C LYS A 13 41.92 3.37 29.21
N PRO A 14 42.08 2.27 28.46
CA PRO A 14 41.02 1.27 28.37
C PRO A 14 40.77 0.69 29.77
N LYS A 15 39.53 0.80 30.27
CA LYS A 15 39.06 -0.02 31.39
C LYS A 15 39.14 -1.46 30.89
N GLU A 16 40.13 -2.22 31.35
CA GLU A 16 40.10 -3.67 31.26
C GLU A 16 38.75 -4.12 31.82
N ALA A 17 37.93 -4.72 30.96
CA ALA A 17 36.69 -5.35 31.39
C ALA A 17 37.09 -6.48 32.33
N SER A 18 36.98 -6.24 33.64
CA SER A 18 37.14 -7.28 34.66
C SER A 18 36.09 -8.34 34.39
N MET A 19 36.49 -9.40 33.66
CA MET A 19 35.65 -10.57 33.46
C MET A 19 35.39 -11.17 34.84
N ASN A 20 34.14 -11.12 35.29
CA ASN A 20 33.73 -11.74 36.54
C ASN A 20 33.48 -13.23 36.28
N TYR A 21 34.35 -14.07 36.79
CA TYR A 21 34.21 -15.52 36.70
C TYR A 21 33.33 -16.00 37.85
N THR A 22 32.08 -16.38 37.57
CA THR A 22 31.10 -16.78 38.61
C THR A 22 30.76 -18.27 38.51
N VAL A 23 30.84 -18.98 39.64
CA VAL A 23 30.30 -20.34 39.79
C VAL A 23 29.02 -20.29 40.62
N LEU A 24 27.96 -20.94 40.13
CA LEU A 24 26.74 -21.13 40.89
C LEU A 24 26.70 -22.56 41.45
N PHE A 25 26.39 -22.67 42.74
CA PHE A 25 26.18 -23.90 43.46
C PHE A 25 24.71 -23.99 43.89
N VAL A 26 24.10 -25.14 43.66
CA VAL A 26 22.71 -25.45 44.02
C VAL A 26 22.69 -26.81 44.71
N PRO A 27 21.96 -27.02 45.82
CA PRO A 27 21.84 -28.34 46.44
C PRO A 27 21.31 -29.40 45.47
N VAL A 28 21.92 -30.59 45.52
CA VAL A 28 21.47 -31.74 44.71
C VAL A 28 20.12 -32.25 45.24
N THR A 29 19.91 -32.20 46.56
CA THR A 29 18.62 -32.56 47.15
C THR A 29 17.79 -31.28 47.40
N PRO A 30 16.49 -31.25 47.01
CA PRO A 30 15.65 -30.07 47.20
C PRO A 30 15.34 -29.75 48.68
N SER A 31 15.50 -30.74 49.57
CA SER A 31 15.29 -30.61 51.01
C SER A 31 16.43 -29.87 51.72
N ASP A 32 17.63 -29.86 51.14
CA ASP A 32 18.78 -29.17 51.71
C ASP A 32 18.67 -27.66 51.45
N ASN A 33 18.73 -26.87 52.51
CA ASN A 33 18.59 -25.42 52.43
C ASN A 33 19.91 -24.73 52.77
N LEU A 34 20.36 -23.84 51.87
CA LEU A 34 21.59 -23.06 52.04
C LEU A 34 21.51 -22.00 53.17
N ARG A 35 20.36 -21.80 53.82
CA ARG A 35 20.15 -20.81 54.90
C ARG A 35 21.07 -21.00 56.11
N HIS A 36 21.44 -22.24 56.42
CA HIS A 36 22.22 -22.57 57.62
C HIS A 36 23.70 -22.81 57.34
N LEU A 37 24.15 -22.53 56.12
CA LEU A 37 25.56 -22.66 55.78
C LEU A 37 26.42 -21.72 56.62
N ASN A 38 27.49 -22.28 57.20
CA ASN A 38 28.42 -21.49 57.97
C ASN A 38 29.39 -20.78 57.02
N ARG A 39 29.22 -19.46 56.89
CA ARG A 39 30.07 -18.62 56.03
C ARG A 39 31.56 -18.78 56.35
N GLN A 40 31.93 -18.97 57.62
CA GLN A 40 33.34 -19.14 58.00
C GLN A 40 33.90 -20.48 57.51
N THR A 41 33.12 -21.56 57.57
CA THR A 41 33.54 -22.87 57.07
C THR A 41 33.67 -22.86 55.55
N ILE A 42 32.71 -22.23 54.85
CA ILE A 42 32.77 -22.06 53.40
C ILE A 42 34.01 -21.25 53.02
N SER A 43 34.22 -20.08 53.62
CA SER A 43 35.37 -19.23 53.32
C SER A 43 36.69 -19.97 53.55
N ARG A 44 36.85 -20.73 54.64
CA ARG A 44 38.07 -21.53 54.88
C ARG A 44 38.25 -22.63 53.82
N LYS A 45 37.19 -23.35 53.47
CA LYS A 45 37.23 -24.42 52.46
C LYS A 45 37.58 -23.84 51.09
N LEU A 46 36.98 -22.70 50.73
CA LEU A 46 37.28 -21.98 49.49
C LEU A 46 38.71 -21.45 49.47
N GLU A 47 39.17 -20.81 50.55
CA GLU A 47 40.53 -20.24 50.66
C GLU A 47 41.61 -21.34 50.57
N SER A 48 41.33 -22.54 51.08
CA SER A 48 42.23 -23.69 50.94
C SER A 48 42.34 -24.21 49.50
N LEU A 49 41.35 -23.94 48.66
CA LEU A 49 41.28 -24.41 47.27
C LEU A 49 41.73 -23.37 46.26
N ALA A 50 41.51 -22.09 46.55
CA ALA A 50 41.80 -20.96 45.68
C ALA A 50 42.24 -19.75 46.55
N PRO A 51 43.48 -19.75 47.06
CA PRO A 51 43.96 -18.73 48.00
C PRO A 51 44.05 -17.36 47.33
N ASN A 52 43.50 -16.32 47.96
CA ASN A 52 43.42 -14.93 47.46
C ASN A 52 42.69 -14.75 46.11
N GLU A 53 41.96 -15.76 45.64
CA GLU A 53 41.30 -15.70 44.32
C GLU A 53 39.79 -15.48 44.41
N ILE A 54 39.21 -15.55 45.61
CA ILE A 54 37.78 -15.35 45.85
C ILE A 54 37.50 -13.86 46.00
N LYS A 55 36.69 -13.32 45.08
CA LYS A 55 36.29 -11.91 45.06
C LYS A 55 35.05 -11.66 45.93
N ASP A 56 34.06 -12.53 45.83
CA ASP A 56 32.81 -12.42 46.59
C ASP A 56 32.11 -13.78 46.73
N VAL A 57 31.34 -13.95 47.80
CA VAL A 57 30.54 -15.15 48.10
C VAL A 57 29.14 -14.71 48.49
N ARG A 58 28.15 -14.98 47.63
CA ARG A 58 26.77 -14.55 47.80
C ARG A 58 25.82 -15.75 47.91
N VAL A 59 25.10 -15.85 49.03
CA VAL A 59 24.03 -16.86 49.20
C VAL A 59 22.68 -16.20 48.97
N ASN A 60 21.87 -16.78 48.09
CA ASN A 60 20.47 -16.42 47.91
C ASN A 60 19.56 -17.50 48.54
N PRO A 61 19.13 -17.32 49.80
CA PRO A 61 18.34 -18.31 50.52
C PRO A 61 16.89 -18.45 50.01
N ARG A 62 16.42 -17.52 49.17
CA ARG A 62 15.09 -17.63 48.52
C ARG A 62 15.15 -18.51 47.28
N LYS A 63 16.22 -18.40 46.50
CA LYS A 63 16.45 -19.20 45.30
C LYS A 63 17.22 -20.49 45.57
N ASN A 64 17.69 -20.69 46.80
CA ASN A 64 18.55 -21.80 47.20
C ASN A 64 19.81 -21.93 46.32
N VAL A 65 20.44 -20.79 46.01
CA VAL A 65 21.65 -20.69 45.17
C VAL A 65 22.78 -20.01 45.94
N LEU A 66 24.00 -20.54 45.83
CA LEU A 66 25.24 -19.92 46.28
C LEU A 66 26.05 -19.51 45.04
N ALA A 67 26.41 -18.23 44.93
CA ALA A 67 27.25 -17.70 43.86
C ALA A 67 28.62 -17.34 44.42
N ILE A 68 29.69 -17.74 43.72
CA ILE A 68 31.07 -17.44 44.10
C ILE A 68 31.74 -16.77 42.91
N ASP A 69 32.21 -15.54 43.15
CA ASP A 69 32.95 -14.75 42.17
C ASP A 69 34.44 -14.95 42.39
N VAL A 70 35.17 -15.17 41.31
CA VAL A 70 36.60 -15.49 41.30
C VAL A 70 37.34 -14.50 40.39
N ILE A 71 38.57 -14.18 40.76
CA ILE A 71 39.43 -13.24 40.00
C ILE A 71 39.94 -13.89 38.71
N HIS A 72 40.41 -15.14 38.77
CA HIS A 72 41.00 -15.84 37.63
C HIS A 72 40.18 -17.06 37.20
N GLN A 73 40.16 -17.32 35.89
CA GLN A 73 39.49 -18.49 35.30
C GLN A 73 40.06 -19.83 35.79
N ALA A 74 41.37 -19.90 36.07
CA ALA A 74 42.02 -21.12 36.56
C ALA A 74 41.41 -21.62 37.87
N SER A 75 41.05 -20.70 38.77
CA SER A 75 40.40 -21.02 40.04
C SER A 75 38.95 -21.50 39.91
N LEU A 76 38.26 -21.25 38.78
CA LEU A 76 36.97 -21.91 38.51
C LEU A 76 37.13 -23.44 38.39
N LEU A 77 38.25 -23.90 37.83
CA LEU A 77 38.57 -25.32 37.72
C LEU A 77 38.89 -25.94 39.09
N ALA A 78 39.41 -25.15 40.03
CA ALA A 78 39.59 -25.58 41.41
C ALA A 78 38.24 -25.67 42.14
N LEU A 79 37.37 -24.67 41.97
CA LEU A 79 36.03 -24.65 42.59
C LEU A 79 35.08 -25.72 42.05
N THR A 80 35.28 -26.17 40.81
CA THR A 80 34.55 -27.33 40.26
C THR A 80 34.92 -28.65 40.93
N ARG A 81 35.93 -28.70 41.80
CA ARG A 81 36.20 -29.88 42.63
C ARG A 81 35.37 -29.90 43.92
N VAL A 82 34.74 -28.78 44.29
CA VAL A 82 33.90 -28.69 45.50
C VAL A 82 32.57 -29.38 45.27
N THR A 83 32.37 -30.54 45.88
CA THR A 83 31.13 -31.33 45.77
C THR A 83 30.16 -31.10 46.92
N ASP A 84 30.61 -30.50 48.01
CA ASP A 84 29.82 -30.28 49.22
C ASP A 84 30.23 -29.01 50.00
N PHE A 85 29.29 -28.44 50.75
CA PHE A 85 29.58 -27.49 51.84
C PHE A 85 28.79 -27.89 53.08
N ASP A 86 29.45 -27.97 54.25
CA ASP A 86 28.85 -28.36 55.52
C ASP A 86 27.95 -29.62 55.42
N GLY A 87 28.38 -30.62 54.63
CA GLY A 87 27.65 -31.88 54.41
C GLY A 87 26.51 -31.81 53.37
N ILE A 88 26.18 -30.63 52.84
CA ILE A 88 25.20 -30.46 51.76
C ILE A 88 25.87 -30.76 50.42
N LYS A 89 25.34 -31.73 49.66
CA LYS A 89 25.82 -32.03 48.29
C LYS A 89 25.35 -30.97 47.32
N LEU A 90 26.26 -30.49 46.46
CA LEU A 90 25.98 -29.37 45.55
C LEU A 90 26.19 -29.78 44.09
N SER A 91 25.22 -29.44 43.25
CA SER A 91 25.35 -29.36 41.81
C SER A 91 25.88 -27.98 41.41
N ARG A 92 26.67 -27.93 40.34
CA ARG A 92 27.36 -26.71 39.90
C ARG A 92 26.87 -26.33 38.52
N SER A 93 26.57 -25.06 38.34
CA SER A 93 26.33 -24.45 37.05
C SER A 93 27.35 -23.34 36.85
N MET A 94 28.17 -23.46 35.82
CA MET A 94 29.05 -22.38 35.41
C MET A 94 28.21 -21.33 34.69
N ALA A 95 28.24 -20.09 35.14
CA ALA A 95 27.80 -18.96 34.32
C ALA A 95 28.95 -18.59 33.35
N THR A 96 29.44 -19.57 32.61
CA THR A 96 30.25 -19.29 31.41
C THR A 96 29.26 -18.96 30.32
N THR A 97 29.45 -17.85 29.62
CA THR A 97 28.82 -17.62 28.31
C THR A 97 29.22 -18.80 27.42
N THR A 98 28.41 -19.86 27.42
CA THR A 98 28.67 -21.05 26.61
C THR A 98 28.32 -20.73 25.17
N MET A 99 29.01 -21.33 24.20
CA MET A 99 28.74 -21.17 22.77
C MET A 99 27.25 -21.33 22.40
N GLU A 100 26.47 -22.10 23.17
CA GLU A 100 25.01 -22.22 23.00
C GLU A 100 24.25 -20.90 23.22
N GLN A 101 24.69 -20.06 24.17
CA GLN A 101 24.11 -18.73 24.38
C GLN A 101 24.49 -17.74 23.28
N LEU A 102 25.66 -17.91 22.64
CA LEU A 102 26.05 -17.10 21.48
C LEU A 102 25.20 -17.44 20.25
N GLY A 103 24.91 -18.73 20.01
CA GLY A 103 24.02 -19.15 18.92
C GLY A 103 22.61 -18.55 19.03
N HIS A 104 22.04 -18.53 20.25
CA HIS A 104 20.73 -17.90 20.48
C HIS A 104 20.77 -16.37 20.29
N VAL A 105 21.90 -15.71 20.54
CA VAL A 105 22.05 -14.27 20.30
C VAL A 105 22.08 -13.95 18.81
N ASP A 106 22.74 -14.79 18.01
CA ASP A 106 22.77 -14.63 16.55
C ASP A 106 21.39 -14.91 15.92
N ASP A 107 20.67 -15.93 16.41
CA ASP A 107 19.29 -16.21 15.99
C ASP A 107 18.34 -15.04 16.33
N LEU A 108 18.47 -14.46 17.52
CA LEU A 108 17.68 -13.29 17.91
C LEU A 108 17.98 -12.06 17.03
N ARG A 109 19.25 -11.86 16.65
CA ARG A 109 19.62 -10.79 15.70
C ARG A 109 19.06 -11.05 14.31
N ALA A 110 19.09 -12.29 13.83
CA ALA A 110 18.52 -12.67 12.55
C ALA A 110 16.99 -12.45 12.53
N LEU A 111 16.30 -12.83 13.61
CA LEU A 111 14.87 -12.56 13.79
C LEU A 111 14.57 -11.06 13.83
N GLN A 112 15.38 -10.27 14.55
CA GLN A 112 15.22 -8.82 14.61
C GLN A 112 15.38 -8.17 13.22
N ALA A 113 16.37 -8.61 12.44
CA ALA A 113 16.58 -8.13 11.08
C ALA A 113 15.40 -8.51 10.17
N SER A 114 14.97 -9.78 10.21
CA SER A 114 13.84 -10.28 9.42
C SER A 114 12.53 -9.53 9.76
N LEU A 115 12.31 -9.23 11.04
CA LEU A 115 11.13 -8.49 11.48
C LEU A 115 11.21 -7.02 11.03
N GLY A 116 12.40 -6.41 11.05
CA GLY A 116 12.65 -5.09 10.49
C GLY A 116 12.36 -5.01 8.99
N ASP A 117 12.83 -5.99 8.22
CA ASP A 117 12.55 -6.10 6.79
C ASP A 117 11.06 -6.30 6.51
N LEU A 118 10.39 -7.14 7.30
CA LEU A 118 8.95 -7.35 7.18
C LEU A 118 8.17 -6.07 7.48
N THR A 119 8.50 -5.34 8.54
CA THR A 119 7.86 -4.06 8.87
C THR A 119 8.09 -3.03 7.77
N ARG A 120 9.30 -2.96 7.20
CA ARG A 120 9.59 -2.08 6.07
C ARG A 120 8.76 -2.44 4.83
N ASN A 121 8.69 -3.72 4.50
CA ASN A 121 7.90 -4.20 3.35
C ASN A 121 6.40 -3.93 3.55
N GLN A 122 5.89 -4.10 4.77
CA GLN A 122 4.52 -3.74 5.11
C GLN A 122 4.25 -2.24 4.95
N GLY A 123 5.20 -1.39 5.37
CA GLY A 123 5.12 0.06 5.15
C GLY A 123 5.03 0.42 3.66
N LEU A 124 5.93 -0.14 2.84
CA LEU A 124 5.91 0.07 1.38
C LEU A 124 4.60 -0.41 0.74
N LEU A 125 4.07 -1.56 1.17
CA LEU A 125 2.80 -2.07 0.68
C LEU A 125 1.64 -1.15 1.06
N LEU A 126 1.64 -0.61 2.28
CA LEU A 126 0.62 0.32 2.74
C LEU A 126 0.66 1.61 1.91
N ASP A 127 1.85 2.18 1.68
CA ASP A 127 2.03 3.36 0.83
C ASP A 127 1.53 3.10 -0.60
N THR A 128 1.83 1.92 -1.15
CA THR A 128 1.40 1.51 -2.49
C THR A 128 -0.12 1.40 -2.57
N VAL A 129 -0.75 0.74 -1.60
CA VAL A 129 -2.22 0.62 -1.53
C VAL A 129 -2.87 1.98 -1.37
N GLN A 130 -2.29 2.87 -0.56
CA GLN A 130 -2.81 4.21 -0.37
C GLN A 130 -2.71 5.06 -1.64
N GLN A 131 -1.62 4.93 -2.40
CA GLN A 131 -1.47 5.57 -3.71
C GLN A 131 -2.48 5.03 -4.73
N GLU A 132 -2.71 3.72 -4.76
CA GLU A 132 -3.71 3.13 -5.66
C GLU A 132 -5.13 3.58 -5.27
N ASN A 133 -5.45 3.66 -3.97
CA ASN A 133 -6.72 4.19 -3.50
C ASN A 133 -6.95 5.65 -3.95
N SER A 134 -5.93 6.51 -3.88
CA SER A 134 -6.06 7.88 -4.38
C SER A 134 -6.29 7.92 -5.89
N ARG A 135 -5.58 7.08 -6.66
CA ARG A 135 -5.78 6.97 -8.11
C ARG A 135 -7.20 6.50 -8.46
N PHE A 136 -7.75 5.54 -7.70
CA PHE A 136 -9.13 5.09 -7.91
C PHE A 136 -10.14 6.19 -7.59
N ALA A 137 -9.94 6.97 -6.53
CA ALA A 137 -10.80 8.10 -6.21
C ALA A 137 -10.82 9.15 -7.32
N ASP A 138 -9.64 9.50 -7.87
CA ASP A 138 -9.52 10.44 -8.98
C ASP A 138 -10.18 9.90 -10.26
N ALA A 139 -9.98 8.62 -10.56
CA ALA A 139 -10.59 7.95 -11.71
C ALA A 139 -12.13 7.92 -11.61
N LEU A 140 -12.68 7.68 -10.42
CA LEU A 140 -14.13 7.73 -10.17
C LEU A 140 -14.68 9.15 -10.40
N GLY A 141 -14.01 10.19 -9.90
CA GLY A 141 -14.40 11.57 -10.16
C GLY A 141 -14.41 11.91 -11.65
N SER A 142 -13.36 11.49 -12.39
CA SER A 142 -13.30 11.66 -13.85
C SER A 142 -14.41 10.92 -14.59
N LEU A 143 -14.76 9.71 -14.13
CA LEU A 143 -15.83 8.91 -14.73
C LEU A 143 -17.20 9.57 -14.54
N ASP A 144 -17.48 10.11 -13.36
CA ASP A 144 -18.72 10.82 -13.08
C ASP A 144 -18.90 12.04 -13.99
N ASP A 145 -17.83 12.80 -14.23
CA ASP A 145 -17.84 13.91 -15.18
C ASP A 145 -18.17 13.46 -16.60
N VAL A 146 -17.59 12.34 -17.05
CA VAL A 146 -17.86 11.77 -18.38
C VAL A 146 -19.32 11.31 -18.47
N LEU A 147 -19.85 10.65 -17.44
CA LEU A 147 -21.25 10.20 -17.39
C LEU A 147 -22.23 11.38 -17.40
N GLN A 148 -21.93 12.45 -16.66
CA GLN A 148 -22.71 13.69 -16.67
C GLN A 148 -22.75 14.31 -18.07
N ARG A 149 -21.59 14.43 -18.73
CA ARG A 149 -21.51 14.94 -20.12
C ARG A 149 -22.29 14.06 -21.09
N ALA A 150 -22.16 12.73 -20.97
CA ALA A 150 -22.89 11.78 -21.81
C ALA A 150 -24.41 11.96 -21.68
N ARG A 151 -24.94 12.12 -20.46
CA ARG A 151 -26.36 12.40 -20.21
C ARG A 151 -26.83 13.69 -20.87
N VAL A 152 -26.04 14.76 -20.76
CA VAL A 152 -26.35 16.05 -21.41
C VAL A 152 -26.40 15.90 -22.93
N TYR A 153 -25.44 15.20 -23.53
CA TYR A 153 -25.43 14.97 -24.98
C TYR A 153 -26.58 14.05 -25.43
N GLN A 154 -26.90 13.01 -24.67
CA GLN A 154 -28.07 12.16 -24.93
C GLN A 154 -29.36 13.00 -24.96
N ALA A 155 -29.58 13.86 -23.97
CA ALA A 155 -30.73 14.76 -23.93
C ALA A 155 -30.78 15.70 -25.15
N LYS A 156 -29.63 16.27 -25.54
CA LYS A 156 -29.50 17.10 -26.75
C LYS A 156 -29.88 16.31 -28.01
N LEU A 157 -29.38 15.09 -28.17
CA LEU A 157 -29.67 14.24 -29.33
C LEU A 157 -31.15 13.85 -29.41
N VAL A 158 -31.78 13.54 -28.28
CA VAL A 158 -33.22 13.26 -28.22
C VAL A 158 -34.03 14.48 -28.67
N ARG A 159 -33.68 15.67 -28.21
CA ARG A 159 -34.32 16.92 -28.63
C ARG A 159 -34.11 17.17 -30.12
N LEU A 160 -32.88 17.03 -30.62
CA LEU A 160 -32.54 17.25 -32.03
C LEU A 160 -33.27 16.25 -32.94
N LYS A 161 -33.38 14.99 -32.55
CA LYS A 161 -34.17 13.97 -33.25
C LYS A 161 -35.65 14.35 -33.33
N ARG A 162 -36.23 14.87 -32.25
CA ARG A 162 -37.61 15.35 -32.23
C ARG A 162 -37.79 16.52 -33.20
N ASP A 163 -36.93 17.53 -33.11
CA ASP A 163 -36.99 18.73 -33.96
C ASP A 163 -36.84 18.36 -35.45
N MET A 164 -35.90 17.46 -35.77
CA MET A 164 -35.72 16.89 -37.11
C MET A 164 -36.97 16.19 -37.62
N THR A 165 -37.64 15.41 -36.76
CA THR A 165 -38.86 14.68 -37.13
C THR A 165 -40.00 15.67 -37.39
N GLU A 166 -40.18 16.67 -36.53
CA GLU A 166 -41.19 17.72 -36.70
C GLU A 166 -40.95 18.55 -37.97
N LEU A 167 -39.69 18.93 -38.23
CA LEU A 167 -39.30 19.66 -39.43
C LEU A 167 -39.57 18.82 -40.69
N GLN A 168 -39.20 17.55 -40.69
CA GLN A 168 -39.45 16.65 -41.81
C GLN A 168 -40.95 16.49 -42.09
N GLN A 169 -41.77 16.38 -41.04
CA GLN A 169 -43.23 16.34 -41.19
C GLN A 169 -43.77 17.64 -41.81
N ARG A 170 -43.33 18.81 -41.34
CA ARG A 170 -43.73 20.11 -41.91
C ARG A 170 -43.31 20.25 -43.37
N SER A 171 -42.06 19.93 -43.69
CA SER A 171 -41.51 19.94 -45.04
C SER A 171 -42.26 19.00 -45.98
N SER A 172 -42.61 17.79 -45.53
CA SER A 172 -43.38 16.84 -46.32
C SER A 172 -44.79 17.34 -46.65
N ARG A 173 -45.47 17.99 -45.68
CA ARG A 173 -46.80 18.60 -45.89
C ARG A 173 -46.72 19.75 -46.89
N LEU A 174 -45.71 20.61 -46.76
CA LEU A 174 -45.50 21.73 -47.67
C LEU A 174 -45.21 21.24 -49.10
N ARG A 175 -44.35 20.23 -49.26
CA ARG A 175 -44.04 19.62 -50.56
C ARG A 175 -45.27 19.05 -51.24
N LYS A 176 -46.13 18.34 -50.48
CA LYS A 176 -47.42 17.83 -50.99
C LYS A 176 -48.34 18.97 -51.45
N ARG A 177 -48.42 20.06 -50.70
CA ARG A 177 -49.23 21.25 -51.07
C ARG A 177 -48.69 21.92 -52.34
N ALA A 178 -47.38 22.12 -52.42
CA ALA A 178 -46.72 22.71 -53.59
C ALA A 178 -46.98 21.87 -54.85
N LEU A 179 -46.87 20.53 -54.75
CA LEU A 179 -47.15 19.63 -55.86
C LEU A 179 -48.61 19.71 -56.33
N ARG A 180 -49.57 19.73 -55.40
CA ARG A 180 -50.99 19.89 -55.76
C ARG A 180 -51.26 21.23 -56.45
N LEU A 181 -50.68 22.32 -55.94
CA LEU A 181 -50.82 23.64 -56.54
C LEU A 181 -50.24 23.68 -57.96
N GLN A 182 -49.08 23.04 -58.16
CA GLN A 182 -48.45 22.92 -59.48
C GLN A 182 -49.34 22.13 -60.45
N GLN A 183 -49.88 21.00 -60.02
CA GLN A 183 -50.79 20.18 -60.83
C GLN A 183 -52.09 20.93 -61.19
N MET A 184 -52.66 21.68 -60.25
CA MET A 184 -53.84 22.52 -60.51
C MET A 184 -53.55 23.58 -61.57
N LYS A 185 -52.45 24.33 -61.43
CA LYS A 185 -52.05 25.34 -62.43
C LYS A 185 -51.80 24.74 -63.81
N GLN A 186 -51.15 23.58 -63.89
CA GLN A 186 -50.95 22.88 -65.17
C GLN A 186 -52.28 22.49 -65.81
N LYS A 187 -53.21 21.96 -65.02
CA LYS A 187 -54.54 21.59 -65.51
C LYS A 187 -55.34 22.81 -65.98
N GLU A 188 -55.33 23.90 -65.22
CA GLU A 188 -56.00 25.16 -65.60
C GLU A 188 -55.42 25.74 -66.89
N ALA A 189 -54.09 25.73 -67.05
CA ALA A 189 -53.44 26.20 -68.28
C ALA A 189 -53.85 25.38 -69.51
N LEU A 190 -53.85 24.04 -69.39
CA LEU A 190 -54.30 23.14 -70.46
C LEU A 190 -55.78 23.37 -70.81
N GLN A 191 -56.64 23.55 -69.81
CA GLN A 191 -58.06 23.83 -70.04
C GLN A 191 -58.28 25.18 -70.72
N ALA A 192 -57.54 26.22 -70.30
CA ALA A 192 -57.61 27.54 -70.92
C ALA A 192 -57.16 27.52 -72.39
N GLU A 193 -56.11 26.76 -72.71
CA GLU A 193 -55.61 26.60 -74.08
C GLU A 193 -56.61 25.81 -74.96
N GLN A 194 -57.17 24.72 -74.45
CA GLN A 194 -58.24 23.99 -75.12
C GLN A 194 -59.48 24.85 -75.37
N GLN A 195 -59.84 25.71 -74.41
CA GLN A 195 -60.94 26.66 -74.57
C GLN A 195 -60.64 27.64 -75.71
N ARG A 196 -59.43 28.24 -75.71
CA ARG A 196 -58.97 29.15 -76.78
C ARG A 196 -58.98 28.48 -78.15
N GLN A 197 -58.54 27.24 -78.26
CA GLN A 197 -58.58 26.48 -79.52
C GLN A 197 -60.02 26.29 -80.01
N ARG A 198 -60.94 25.88 -79.13
CA ARG A 198 -62.36 25.73 -79.48
C ARG A 198 -63.00 27.05 -79.92
N ASP A 199 -62.65 28.14 -79.26
CA ASP A 199 -63.14 29.47 -79.64
C ASP A 199 -62.59 29.88 -81.01
N LEU A 200 -61.29 29.69 -81.28
CA LEU A 200 -60.67 29.95 -82.58
C LEU A 200 -61.28 29.11 -83.71
N GLU A 201 -61.59 27.84 -83.45
CA GLU A 201 -62.29 26.95 -84.40
C GLU A 201 -63.69 27.48 -84.72
N ARG A 202 -64.45 27.92 -83.71
CA ARG A 202 -65.75 28.57 -83.92
C ARG A 202 -65.61 29.83 -84.75
N THR A 203 -64.62 30.69 -84.45
CA THR A 203 -64.39 31.90 -85.24
C THR A 203 -64.02 31.57 -86.69
N ARG A 204 -63.20 30.54 -86.92
CA ARG A 204 -62.87 30.05 -88.28
C ARG A 204 -64.09 29.54 -89.04
N GLN A 205 -64.99 28.82 -88.38
CA GLN A 205 -66.23 28.33 -89.01
C GLN A 205 -67.21 29.46 -89.33
N LEU A 206 -67.19 30.54 -88.53
CA LEU A 206 -68.02 31.74 -88.72
C LEU A 206 -67.36 32.79 -89.63
N GLN A 207 -66.12 32.58 -90.07
CA GLN A 207 -65.50 33.45 -91.07
C GLN A 207 -66.25 33.29 -92.39
N PRO A 208 -66.71 34.39 -93.03
CA PRO A 208 -67.34 34.33 -94.33
C PRO A 208 -66.38 33.66 -95.30
N ARG A 209 -66.80 32.55 -95.92
CA ARG A 209 -66.10 32.01 -97.09
C ARG A 209 -66.18 33.08 -98.17
N VAL A 210 -65.10 33.83 -98.37
CA VAL A 210 -65.03 34.76 -99.50
C VAL A 210 -65.09 33.90 -100.76
N ALA A 211 -66.15 34.05 -101.54
CA ALA A 211 -66.31 33.37 -102.82
C ALA A 211 -65.10 33.73 -103.70
N PRO A 212 -64.46 32.75 -104.37
CA PRO A 212 -63.38 33.07 -105.30
C PRO A 212 -63.95 34.00 -106.37
N GLN A 213 -63.36 35.19 -106.51
CA GLN A 213 -63.67 36.10 -107.60
C GLN A 213 -63.45 35.33 -108.91
N LEU A 214 -64.54 35.13 -109.65
CA LEU A 214 -64.51 34.68 -111.02
C LEU A 214 -63.80 35.78 -111.83
N ALA A 215 -62.62 35.48 -112.37
CA ALA A 215 -61.91 36.39 -113.27
C ALA A 215 -62.75 36.61 -114.54
N PRO A 216 -62.95 37.86 -115.00
CA PRO A 216 -63.60 38.11 -116.28
C PRO A 216 -62.59 38.03 -117.46
N PRO A 217 -63.07 37.69 -118.68
CA PRO A 217 -62.27 37.50 -119.89
C PRO A 217 -61.74 38.80 -120.50
#